data_AF-A0A848M3I0-F1
#
_entry.id   AF-A0A848M3I0-F1
#
_cell.length_a   1.000
_cell.length_b   1.000
_cell.length_c   1.000
_cell.angle_alpha   90.00
_cell.angle_beta   90.00
_cell.angle_gamma   90.00
#
_symmetry.space_group_name_H-M   'P 1'
#
loop_
_entity.id
_entity.type
_entity.pdbx_description
1 polymer ?
#
loop_
_entity_poly.entity_id
_entity_poly.type
_entity_poly.pdbx_seq_one_letter_code
_entity_poly.pdbx_strand_id
1 'polypeptide(L)'
;MRRKNYGLLFAILLLSLTSLSPSFDVTPKVGRDLPGEIPLPPDQTPDVSRRDLGPITVGVTMNKVELAHLIKLNEQFMQKTGTVVHIIEMENIAGNNEDFMRRMQLGEGPDVILADSHWIKPFAIKGLLLPVEAAPSVIPESQLPAGLLSSMQWNGFQWGVPLDVDPYITVQRAKEPAAEPLGESVQTSDPEVISGFSIDPKDPYAFAAAVYAAGGNPEMPGQEESAALDLQQFYTQLQLEDDEAYRRRMNAEDRSDMASTRISSSSSLNRDWPEGYEITLPDPKMSSYKPVIHTRSFALTGNREQSLLALSWISDMTAGARDPLWTNITGRYPVMSGTDLNKDSAIIQLAEPSALAQLEQYLVQSSAAELNFGRADGFADYTKITLLLLNGEISLQEFTALATDESGKQEEAAAAP
;
A
#
# COMPACT_ATOMS: atom_id res chain seq x y z
N MET A 1 -5.25 -41.11 38.49
CA MET A 1 -3.86 -40.77 38.89
C MET A 1 -3.00 -40.62 37.64
N ARG A 2 -2.37 -39.45 37.42
CA ARG A 2 -1.03 -39.24 36.80
C ARG A 2 -0.84 -37.76 36.45
N ARG A 3 -0.64 -36.93 37.48
CA ARG A 3 -0.07 -35.57 37.38
C ARG A 3 1.23 -35.58 38.18
N LYS A 4 2.37 -35.92 37.56
CA LYS A 4 3.67 -35.83 38.25
C LYS A 4 4.86 -35.31 37.44
N ASN A 5 4.73 -35.01 36.14
CA ASN A 5 5.93 -34.67 35.33
C ASN A 5 5.92 -33.28 34.69
N TYR A 6 4.87 -32.47 34.86
CA TYR A 6 4.83 -31.11 34.29
C TYR A 6 5.79 -30.12 34.97
N GLY A 7 6.13 -30.34 36.25
CA GLY A 7 7.09 -29.49 36.95
C GLY A 7 8.50 -29.58 36.36
N LEU A 8 8.90 -30.76 35.88
CA LEU A 8 10.20 -30.96 35.25
C LEU A 8 10.27 -30.28 33.87
N LEU A 9 9.20 -30.42 33.07
CA LEU A 9 9.11 -29.77 31.76
C LEU A 9 9.13 -28.24 31.88
N PHE A 10 8.41 -27.69 32.88
CA PHE A 10 8.41 -26.25 33.14
C PHE A 10 9.78 -25.74 33.62
N ALA A 11 10.49 -26.53 34.43
CA ALA A 11 11.84 -26.20 34.88
C ALA A 11 12.85 -26.21 33.72
N ILE A 12 12.76 -27.18 32.79
CA ILE A 12 13.62 -27.24 31.61
C ILE A 12 13.32 -26.07 30.66
N LEU A 13 12.05 -25.73 30.47
CA LEU A 13 11.63 -24.59 29.65
C LEU A 13 12.18 -23.28 30.22
N LEU A 14 12.04 -23.04 31.53
CA LEU A 14 12.60 -21.86 32.18
C LEU A 14 14.13 -21.79 32.07
N LEU A 15 14.81 -22.93 32.18
CA LEU A 15 16.27 -23.00 32.04
C LEU A 15 16.72 -22.70 30.59
N SER A 16 15.95 -23.13 29.60
CA SER A 16 16.23 -22.79 28.20
C SER A 16 16.07 -21.29 27.93
N LEU A 17 15.00 -20.66 28.45
CA LEU A 17 14.78 -19.22 28.29
C LEU A 17 15.86 -18.36 28.95
N THR A 18 16.41 -18.78 30.09
CA THR A 18 17.51 -18.05 30.73
C THR A 18 18.85 -18.26 30.02
N SER A 19 19.06 -19.38 29.34
CA SER A 19 20.29 -19.63 28.57
C SER A 19 20.34 -18.90 27.21
N LEU A 20 19.19 -18.48 26.67
CA LEU A 20 19.11 -17.72 25.43
C LEU A 20 19.22 -16.19 25.62
N SER A 21 19.32 -15.71 26.86
CA SER A 21 19.55 -14.28 27.11
C SER A 21 21.05 -13.97 26.99
N PRO A 22 21.51 -13.16 26.03
CA PRO A 22 22.91 -12.74 25.98
C PRO A 22 23.21 -11.88 27.21
N SER A 23 24.08 -12.39 28.07
CA SER A 23 24.62 -11.66 29.22
C SER A 23 25.43 -10.46 28.73
N PHE A 24 24.93 -9.25 28.95
CA PHE A 24 25.75 -8.04 28.85
C PHE A 24 26.77 -8.05 30.01
N ASP A 25 28.04 -8.26 29.68
CA ASP A 25 29.16 -8.15 30.60
C ASP A 25 29.44 -6.66 30.86
N VAL A 26 28.77 -6.07 31.86
CA VAL A 26 29.14 -4.76 32.39
C VAL A 26 30.11 -5.00 33.54
N THR A 27 31.40 -5.02 33.25
CA THR A 27 32.43 -4.99 34.30
C THR A 27 32.42 -3.62 34.99
N PRO A 28 32.22 -3.52 36.32
CA PRO A 28 32.49 -2.29 37.04
C PRO A 28 33.96 -2.29 37.46
N LYS A 29 34.81 -1.50 36.78
CA LYS A 29 36.16 -1.24 37.28
C LYS A 29 36.09 -0.32 38.49
N VAL A 30 36.20 -0.92 39.68
CA VAL A 30 36.57 -0.22 40.91
C VAL A 30 38.02 0.21 40.78
N GLY A 31 38.26 1.52 40.73
CA GLY A 31 39.55 2.14 40.93
C GLY A 31 39.40 3.31 41.89
N ARG A 32 39.75 3.09 43.16
CA ARG A 32 40.06 4.18 44.10
C ARG A 32 41.52 4.57 43.85
N ASP A 33 41.77 5.86 43.60
CA ASP A 33 42.79 6.64 44.32
C ASP A 33 42.69 8.16 44.01
N LEU A 34 42.31 8.90 45.05
CA LEU A 34 42.71 10.26 45.50
C LEU A 34 42.40 11.55 44.70
N PRO A 35 42.27 12.71 45.41
CA PRO A 35 41.58 13.92 44.93
C PRO A 35 42.54 15.01 44.43
N GLY A 36 42.14 15.68 43.36
CA GLY A 36 42.78 16.90 42.86
C GLY A 36 42.89 16.93 41.34
N GLU A 37 41.96 17.64 40.70
CA GLU A 37 41.95 18.12 39.31
C GLU A 37 42.38 17.13 38.20
N ILE A 38 41.37 16.47 37.60
CA ILE A 38 41.48 15.89 36.26
C ILE A 38 40.61 16.77 35.34
N PRO A 39 41.11 17.21 34.17
CA PRO A 39 40.32 17.97 33.20
C PRO A 39 39.06 17.17 32.85
N LEU A 40 37.92 17.84 32.80
CA LEU A 40 36.70 17.25 32.25
C LEU A 40 37.05 16.58 30.91
N PRO A 41 36.70 15.30 30.69
CA PRO A 41 36.84 14.70 29.37
C PRO A 41 36.06 15.58 28.39
N PRO A 42 36.57 15.83 27.16
CA PRO A 42 35.75 16.46 26.14
C PRO A 42 34.45 15.67 26.03
N ASP A 43 33.32 16.38 25.99
CA ASP A 43 31.98 15.82 25.79
C ASP A 43 32.07 14.71 24.74
N GLN A 44 31.97 13.46 25.18
CA GLN A 44 31.66 12.35 24.28
C GLN A 44 30.15 12.38 24.03
N THR A 45 29.65 13.51 23.55
CA THR A 45 28.68 13.38 22.48
C THR A 45 29.41 12.61 21.38
N PRO A 46 28.82 11.58 20.78
CA PRO A 46 29.30 11.15 19.49
C PRO A 46 29.27 12.42 18.63
N ASP A 47 30.44 13.02 18.40
CA ASP A 47 30.67 13.74 17.18
C ASP A 47 30.40 12.68 16.12
N VAL A 48 29.15 12.63 15.68
CA VAL A 48 28.77 12.01 14.42
C VAL A 48 29.39 12.95 13.40
N SER A 49 30.73 12.91 13.34
CA SER A 49 31.49 13.47 12.25
C SER A 49 30.75 12.97 11.02
N ARG A 50 30.36 13.90 10.15
CA ARG A 50 29.87 13.62 8.79
C ARG A 50 30.82 12.63 8.14
N ARG A 51 30.67 11.34 8.43
CA ARG A 51 31.32 10.26 7.72
C ARG A 51 30.51 10.16 6.45
N ASP A 52 31.21 10.21 5.33
CA ASP A 52 30.70 9.97 3.98
C ASP A 52 29.78 8.74 3.97
N LEU A 53 28.50 8.97 4.24
CA LEU A 53 27.43 8.12 3.78
C LEU A 53 27.40 8.43 2.28
N GLY A 54 28.17 7.64 1.51
CA GLY A 54 28.33 7.84 0.07
C GLY A 54 26.98 7.99 -0.67
N PRO A 55 27.00 8.36 -1.95
CA PRO A 55 25.77 8.64 -2.68
C PRO A 55 24.82 7.45 -2.64
N ILE A 56 23.55 7.71 -2.29
CA ILE A 56 22.48 6.71 -2.37
C ILE A 56 21.71 6.86 -3.69
N THR A 57 21.13 5.76 -4.14
CA THR A 57 20.30 5.66 -5.33
C THR A 57 18.88 5.28 -4.95
N VAL A 58 17.90 5.96 -5.57
CA VAL A 58 16.48 5.78 -5.29
C VAL A 58 15.76 5.44 -6.59
N GLY A 59 15.22 4.23 -6.70
CA GLY A 59 14.36 3.82 -7.81
C GLY A 59 12.92 4.25 -7.57
N VAL A 60 12.31 4.95 -8.53
CA VAL A 60 10.91 5.39 -8.43
C VAL A 60 10.07 5.00 -9.66
N THR A 61 8.80 4.68 -9.42
CA THR A 61 7.76 4.56 -10.46
C THR A 61 6.68 5.61 -10.22
N MET A 62 6.65 6.64 -11.06
CA MET A 62 5.69 7.74 -10.97
C MET A 62 5.63 8.50 -12.29
N ASN A 63 4.56 9.29 -12.49
CA ASN A 63 4.44 10.09 -13.70
C ASN A 63 5.43 11.28 -13.69
N LYS A 64 5.65 11.90 -14.85
CA LYS A 64 6.65 12.98 -15.02
C LYS A 64 6.40 14.20 -14.15
N VAL A 65 5.15 14.52 -13.86
CA VAL A 65 4.78 15.70 -13.06
C VAL A 65 5.11 15.44 -11.58
N GLU A 66 4.75 14.26 -11.08
CA GLU A 66 5.09 13.80 -9.74
C GLU A 66 6.62 13.72 -9.57
N LEU A 67 7.31 13.14 -10.55
CA LEU A 67 8.78 13.02 -10.54
C LEU A 67 9.47 14.37 -10.43
N ALA A 68 9.02 15.34 -11.22
CA ALA A 68 9.58 16.70 -11.16
C ALA A 68 9.39 17.34 -9.78
N HIS A 69 8.31 17.02 -9.08
CA HIS A 69 8.10 17.51 -7.72
C HIS A 69 8.99 16.79 -6.70
N LEU A 70 9.09 15.45 -6.78
CA LEU A 70 10.00 14.67 -5.92
C LEU A 70 11.46 15.11 -6.09
N ILE A 71 11.90 15.40 -7.32
CA ILE A 71 13.25 15.94 -7.59
C ILE A 71 13.48 17.25 -6.84
N LYS A 72 12.50 18.15 -6.78
CA LYS A 72 12.63 19.40 -6.01
C LYS A 72 12.76 19.15 -4.51
N LEU A 73 11.98 18.22 -3.96
CA LEU A 73 12.11 17.83 -2.55
C LEU A 73 13.50 17.23 -2.28
N ASN A 74 13.98 16.38 -3.18
CA ASN A 74 15.32 15.79 -3.11
C ASN A 74 16.44 16.85 -3.16
N GLU A 75 16.32 17.86 -4.03
CA GLU A 75 17.27 18.97 -4.09
C GLU A 75 17.32 19.76 -2.79
N GLN A 76 16.17 20.03 -2.16
CA GLN A 76 16.09 20.69 -0.85
C GLN A 76 16.77 19.85 0.24
N PHE A 77 16.53 18.54 0.25
CA PHE A 77 17.19 17.61 1.16
C PHE A 77 18.72 17.61 0.98
N MET A 78 19.20 17.52 -0.26
CA MET A 78 20.64 17.55 -0.57
C MET A 78 21.29 18.88 -0.14
N GLN A 79 20.61 20.01 -0.36
CA GLN A 79 21.09 21.33 0.09
C GLN A 79 21.16 21.43 1.62
N LYS A 80 20.15 20.92 2.32
CA LYS A 80 20.05 20.93 3.79
C LYS A 80 21.09 20.04 4.46
N THR A 81 21.33 18.85 3.91
CA THR A 81 22.17 17.81 4.53
C THR A 81 23.61 17.79 4.02
N GLY A 82 23.86 18.31 2.82
CA GLY A 82 25.14 18.20 2.13
C GLY A 82 25.43 16.79 1.59
N THR A 83 24.40 15.96 1.46
CA THR A 83 24.49 14.57 0.97
C THR A 83 24.20 14.50 -0.53
N VAL A 84 24.45 13.34 -1.15
CA VAL A 84 24.18 13.09 -2.56
C VAL A 84 23.15 11.97 -2.70
N VAL A 85 22.06 12.26 -3.40
CA VAL A 85 20.97 11.32 -3.66
C VAL A 85 20.60 11.34 -5.13
N HIS A 86 20.70 10.20 -5.79
CA HIS A 86 20.36 10.03 -7.20
C HIS A 86 19.01 9.34 -7.35
N ILE A 87 18.03 10.03 -7.93
CA ILE A 87 16.74 9.44 -8.29
C ILE A 87 16.83 8.85 -9.71
N ILE A 88 16.41 7.60 -9.86
CA ILE A 88 16.36 6.88 -11.13
C ILE A 88 14.94 6.37 -11.39
N GLU A 89 14.43 6.59 -12.60
CA GLU A 89 13.12 6.08 -13.01
C GLU A 89 13.21 4.57 -13.26
N MET A 90 12.37 3.79 -12.58
CA MET A 90 12.41 2.32 -12.69
C MET A 90 11.89 1.82 -14.04
N GLU A 91 11.05 2.57 -14.76
CA GLU A 91 10.66 2.22 -16.13
C GLU A 91 11.87 2.09 -17.07
N ASN A 92 12.95 2.83 -16.81
CA ASN A 92 14.21 2.73 -17.57
C ASN A 92 15.09 1.54 -17.15
N ILE A 93 14.74 0.83 -16.07
CA ILE A 93 15.52 -0.24 -15.43
C ILE A 93 14.79 -1.58 -15.50
N ALA A 94 13.46 -1.57 -15.50
CA ALA A 94 12.57 -2.72 -15.35
C ALA A 94 11.82 -3.06 -16.65
N GLY A 95 12.55 -3.28 -17.75
CA GLY A 95 11.96 -3.73 -19.02
C GLY A 95 11.25 -5.10 -18.95
N ASN A 96 11.44 -5.83 -17.84
CA ASN A 96 10.69 -7.01 -17.43
C ASN A 96 10.80 -7.12 -15.89
N ASN A 97 9.70 -7.37 -15.16
CA ASN A 97 9.71 -7.57 -13.71
C ASN A 97 10.72 -8.66 -13.29
N GLU A 98 10.90 -9.71 -14.10
CA GLU A 98 11.88 -10.77 -13.81
C GLU A 98 13.33 -10.27 -13.86
N ASP A 99 13.65 -9.39 -14.80
CA ASP A 99 14.99 -8.80 -14.92
C ASP A 99 15.27 -7.83 -13.78
N PHE A 100 14.26 -7.04 -13.37
CA PHE A 100 14.36 -6.19 -12.19
C PHE A 100 14.63 -7.03 -10.93
N MET A 101 13.85 -8.08 -10.71
CA MET A 101 14.01 -8.99 -9.56
C MET A 101 15.39 -9.65 -9.56
N ARG A 102 15.87 -10.09 -10.73
CA ARG A 102 17.22 -10.64 -10.88
C ARG A 102 18.30 -9.63 -10.49
N ARG A 103 18.19 -8.38 -10.95
CA ARG A 103 19.15 -7.31 -10.61
C ARG A 103 19.14 -6.97 -9.13
N MET A 104 17.96 -6.95 -8.50
CA MET A 104 17.83 -6.78 -7.06
C MET A 104 18.53 -7.93 -6.30
N GLN A 105 18.36 -9.18 -6.72
CA GLN A 105 19.04 -10.35 -6.15
C GLN A 105 20.56 -10.32 -6.32
N LEU A 106 21.05 -9.73 -7.42
CA LEU A 106 22.48 -9.57 -7.68
C LEU A 106 23.11 -8.38 -6.93
N GLY A 107 22.34 -7.62 -6.16
CA GLY A 107 22.85 -6.41 -5.51
C GLY A 107 23.15 -5.29 -6.51
N GLU A 108 22.45 -5.24 -7.64
CA GLU A 108 22.56 -4.18 -8.65
C GLU A 108 21.34 -3.24 -8.63
N GLY A 109 20.48 -3.38 -7.63
CA GLY A 109 19.32 -2.53 -7.38
C GLY A 109 19.67 -1.21 -6.70
N PRO A 110 18.76 -0.22 -6.75
CA PRO A 110 18.90 1.03 -6.00
C PRO A 110 18.89 0.76 -4.49
N ASP A 111 19.40 1.68 -3.68
CA ASP A 111 19.41 1.57 -2.21
C ASP A 111 18.01 1.72 -1.60
N VAL A 112 17.15 2.52 -2.24
CA VAL A 112 15.74 2.71 -1.89
C VAL A 112 14.87 2.47 -3.12
N ILE A 113 13.71 1.83 -2.94
CA ILE A 113 12.66 1.77 -3.96
C ILE A 113 11.41 2.48 -3.47
N LEU A 114 10.74 3.21 -4.36
CA LEU A 114 9.34 3.59 -4.20
C LEU A 114 8.49 2.64 -5.05
N ALA A 115 7.72 1.79 -4.39
CA ALA A 115 6.88 0.80 -5.03
C ALA A 115 5.44 0.88 -4.50
N ASP A 116 4.52 0.26 -5.21
CA ASP A 116 3.18 -0.04 -4.70
C ASP A 116 3.31 -0.92 -3.44
N SER A 117 2.59 -0.54 -2.39
CA SER A 117 2.66 -1.18 -1.07
C SER A 117 2.35 -2.67 -1.10
N HIS A 118 1.54 -3.15 -2.06
CA HIS A 118 1.26 -4.58 -2.22
C HIS A 118 2.47 -5.40 -2.67
N TRP A 119 3.50 -4.76 -3.24
CA TRP A 119 4.76 -5.43 -3.57
C TRP A 119 5.75 -5.53 -2.40
N ILE A 120 5.53 -4.79 -1.30
CA ILE A 120 6.46 -4.76 -0.16
C ILE A 120 6.60 -6.14 0.48
N LYS A 121 5.48 -6.79 0.80
CA LYS A 121 5.48 -8.14 1.38
C LYS A 121 6.07 -9.21 0.44
N PRO A 122 5.68 -9.30 -0.85
CA PRO A 122 6.35 -10.17 -1.82
C PRO A 122 7.87 -9.95 -1.92
N PHE A 123 8.35 -8.70 -1.89
CA PHE A 123 9.78 -8.39 -1.92
C PHE A 123 10.50 -8.78 -0.62
N ALA A 124 9.85 -8.60 0.53
CA ALA A 124 10.37 -9.02 1.83
C ALA A 124 10.52 -10.56 1.91
N ILE A 125 9.49 -11.31 1.49
CA ILE A 125 9.52 -12.79 1.42
C ILE A 125 10.68 -13.28 0.57
N LYS A 126 10.96 -12.60 -0.55
CA LYS A 126 12.06 -12.92 -1.46
C LYS A 126 13.43 -12.45 -0.98
N GLY A 127 13.53 -11.86 0.22
CA GLY A 127 14.77 -11.39 0.81
C GLY A 127 15.40 -10.19 0.11
N LEU A 128 14.61 -9.39 -0.62
CA LEU A 128 15.12 -8.25 -1.40
C LEU A 128 15.17 -6.94 -0.61
N LEU A 129 14.42 -6.88 0.49
CA LEU A 129 14.28 -5.69 1.32
C LEU A 129 15.05 -5.84 2.64
N LEU A 130 15.21 -4.74 3.35
CA LEU A 130 15.64 -4.69 4.75
C LEU A 130 14.51 -4.17 5.63
N PRO A 131 14.35 -4.67 6.87
CA PRO A 131 13.38 -4.13 7.80
C PRO A 131 13.74 -2.68 8.17
N VAL A 132 12.71 -1.85 8.27
CA VAL A 132 12.86 -0.39 8.46
C VAL A 132 13.26 -0.07 9.91
N GLU A 133 12.86 -0.91 10.88
CA GLU A 133 13.07 -0.75 12.33
C GLU A 133 14.53 -0.69 12.80
N ALA A 134 15.50 -0.86 11.90
CA ALA A 134 16.93 -0.78 12.23
C ALA A 134 17.42 0.64 12.58
N ALA A 135 16.58 1.68 12.51
CA ALA A 135 16.97 3.04 12.92
C ALA A 135 15.92 3.76 13.80
N PRO A 136 16.36 4.60 14.76
CA PRO A 136 15.49 5.39 15.63
C PRO A 136 14.77 6.57 14.94
N SER A 137 14.94 6.73 13.62
CA SER A 137 14.43 7.86 12.81
C SER A 137 13.15 7.54 12.03
N VAL A 138 12.59 6.35 12.24
CA VAL A 138 11.43 5.86 11.51
C VAL A 138 10.17 6.34 12.20
N ILE A 139 9.20 6.75 11.39
CA ILE A 139 7.85 7.12 11.80
C ILE A 139 7.33 6.05 12.77
N PRO A 140 6.95 6.41 14.00
CA PRO A 140 6.37 5.47 14.93
C PRO A 140 5.16 4.78 14.30
N GLU A 141 5.01 3.46 14.48
CA GLU A 141 3.86 2.68 14.01
C GLU A 141 2.52 3.31 14.44
N SER A 142 2.50 3.98 15.60
CA SER A 142 1.34 4.73 16.11
C SER A 142 0.88 5.92 15.26
N GLN A 143 1.70 6.37 14.30
CA GLN A 143 1.37 7.43 13.34
C GLN A 143 0.89 6.88 11.99
N LEU A 144 0.89 5.56 11.80
CA LEU A 144 0.41 4.91 10.58
C LEU A 144 -1.02 4.39 10.79
N PRO A 145 -1.94 4.57 9.82
CA PRO A 145 -3.25 3.96 9.88
C PRO A 145 -3.13 2.43 9.95
N ALA A 146 -3.70 1.81 10.98
CA ALA A 146 -3.59 0.37 11.22
C ALA A 146 -4.02 -0.47 10.01
N GLY A 147 -5.02 0.00 9.26
CA GLY A 147 -5.54 -0.67 8.08
C GLY A 147 -4.59 -0.76 6.89
N LEU A 148 -3.48 -0.02 6.89
CA LEU A 148 -2.44 -0.11 5.85
C LEU A 148 -1.29 -1.05 6.25
N LEU A 149 -1.13 -1.35 7.53
CA LEU A 149 0.04 -2.06 8.06
C LEU A 149 0.19 -3.48 7.51
N SER A 150 -0.91 -4.19 7.25
CA SER A 150 -0.88 -5.59 6.78
C SER A 150 -0.12 -5.77 5.46
N SER A 151 -0.15 -4.77 4.58
CA SER A 151 0.56 -4.78 3.30
C SER A 151 2.07 -4.55 3.44
N MET A 152 2.51 -3.95 4.56
CA MET A 152 3.90 -3.50 4.78
C MET A 152 4.62 -4.28 5.88
N GLN A 153 3.91 -5.17 6.58
CA GLN A 153 4.47 -6.00 7.65
C GLN A 153 4.62 -7.46 7.22
N TRP A 154 5.74 -8.06 7.60
CA TRP A 154 6.01 -9.48 7.42
C TRP A 154 6.89 -9.99 8.55
N ASN A 155 6.54 -11.15 9.12
CA ASN A 155 7.20 -11.74 10.29
C ASN A 155 7.35 -10.80 11.50
N GLY A 156 6.37 -9.90 11.70
CA GLY A 156 6.35 -8.96 12.81
C GLY A 156 7.28 -7.76 12.65
N PHE A 157 7.91 -7.59 11.49
CA PHE A 157 8.72 -6.42 11.15
C PHE A 157 8.03 -5.56 10.10
N GLN A 158 8.27 -4.25 10.15
CA GLN A 158 7.92 -3.31 9.09
C GLN A 158 8.99 -3.29 7.98
N TRP A 159 8.56 -3.46 6.73
CA TRP A 159 9.44 -3.53 5.55
C TRP A 159 9.29 -2.35 4.58
N GLY A 160 8.31 -1.48 4.81
CA GLY A 160 8.08 -0.30 4.01
C GLY A 160 7.55 0.88 4.82
N VAL A 161 7.74 2.08 4.30
CA VAL A 161 7.24 3.34 4.86
C VAL A 161 6.28 3.97 3.85
N PRO A 162 4.98 4.12 4.20
CA PRO A 162 4.00 4.65 3.25
C PRO A 162 4.24 6.14 3.00
N LEU A 163 4.16 6.53 1.73
CA LEU A 163 4.28 7.89 1.25
C LEU A 163 2.89 8.53 1.11
N ASP A 164 2.05 7.93 0.27
CA ASP A 164 0.71 8.42 -0.04
C ASP A 164 -0.26 7.29 -0.36
N VAL A 165 -1.55 7.60 -0.21
CA VAL A 165 -2.69 6.75 -0.54
C VAL A 165 -3.51 7.37 -1.66
N ASP A 166 -4.16 6.50 -2.41
CA ASP A 166 -5.10 6.84 -3.47
C ASP A 166 -6.27 5.87 -3.43
N PRO A 167 -7.34 6.22 -2.70
CA PRO A 167 -8.51 5.38 -2.55
C PRO A 167 -9.26 5.24 -3.87
N TYR A 168 -9.86 4.07 -4.08
CA TYR A 168 -10.85 3.87 -5.14
C TYR A 168 -12.21 4.35 -4.65
N ILE A 169 -12.84 5.16 -5.48
CA ILE A 169 -14.08 5.86 -5.16
C ILE A 169 -15.12 5.63 -6.25
N THR A 170 -16.39 5.80 -5.89
CA THR A 170 -17.52 5.79 -6.81
C THR A 170 -17.88 7.21 -7.21
N VAL A 171 -18.12 7.42 -8.50
CA VAL A 171 -18.55 8.68 -9.08
C VAL A 171 -19.88 8.44 -9.79
N GLN A 172 -20.92 9.16 -9.40
CA GLN A 172 -22.27 9.01 -9.92
C GLN A 172 -22.96 10.36 -10.08
N ARG A 173 -24.05 10.45 -10.85
CA ARG A 173 -24.82 11.70 -10.95
C ARG A 173 -25.67 11.86 -9.68
N ALA A 174 -25.66 13.05 -9.05
CA ALA A 174 -26.34 13.33 -7.78
C ALA A 174 -27.88 13.17 -7.78
N LYS A 175 -28.50 12.94 -8.95
CA LYS A 175 -29.94 12.68 -9.09
C LYS A 175 -30.26 11.23 -9.44
N GLU A 176 -29.24 10.41 -9.66
CA GLU A 176 -29.37 8.98 -9.91
C GLU A 176 -29.17 8.22 -8.59
N PRO A 177 -29.98 7.19 -8.30
CA PRO A 177 -29.71 6.34 -7.15
C PRO A 177 -28.32 5.70 -7.32
N ALA A 178 -27.58 5.56 -6.21
CA ALA A 178 -26.35 4.79 -6.23
C ALA A 178 -26.62 3.39 -6.77
N ALA A 179 -25.67 2.80 -7.52
CA ALA A 179 -25.78 1.41 -7.91
C ALA A 179 -25.99 0.55 -6.65
N GLU A 180 -27.13 -0.12 -6.55
CA GLU A 180 -27.40 -1.00 -5.41
C GLU A 180 -26.54 -2.27 -5.53
N PRO A 181 -25.94 -2.74 -4.43
CA PRO A 181 -25.20 -4.00 -4.44
C PRO A 181 -26.14 -5.14 -4.84
N LEU A 182 -25.68 -5.99 -5.76
CA LEU A 182 -26.45 -7.09 -6.36
C LEU A 182 -26.77 -8.25 -5.37
N GLY A 183 -26.58 -8.04 -4.07
CA GLY A 183 -26.61 -9.07 -3.02
C GLY A 183 -27.98 -9.31 -2.36
N GLU A 184 -28.98 -8.47 -2.61
CA GLU A 184 -30.37 -8.81 -2.29
C GLU A 184 -31.10 -9.12 -3.60
N SER A 185 -31.92 -10.16 -3.61
CA SER A 185 -32.76 -10.56 -4.76
C SER A 185 -33.61 -9.37 -5.24
N VAL A 186 -33.07 -8.56 -6.13
CA VAL A 186 -33.78 -7.50 -6.83
C VAL A 186 -34.64 -8.19 -7.90
N GLN A 187 -35.84 -8.62 -7.50
CA GLN A 187 -36.93 -8.87 -8.44
C GLN A 187 -37.52 -7.52 -8.88
N THR A 188 -36.73 -6.67 -9.54
CA THR A 188 -37.29 -5.50 -10.23
C THR A 188 -37.82 -5.95 -11.58
N SER A 189 -39.07 -5.58 -11.83
CA SER A 189 -39.84 -5.93 -13.03
C SER A 189 -39.56 -5.00 -14.21
N ASP A 190 -38.58 -4.09 -14.07
CA ASP A 190 -38.19 -3.13 -15.09
C ASP A 190 -36.84 -3.53 -15.73
N PRO A 191 -36.84 -4.00 -16.99
CA PRO A 191 -35.61 -4.29 -17.74
C PRO A 191 -34.83 -3.03 -18.18
N GLU A 192 -35.29 -1.82 -17.83
CA GLU A 192 -34.66 -0.55 -18.19
C GLU A 192 -33.66 0.00 -17.15
N VAL A 193 -33.57 -0.57 -15.94
CA VAL A 193 -32.58 -0.12 -14.93
C VAL A 193 -31.34 -1.00 -14.99
N ILE A 194 -30.49 -0.76 -15.99
CA ILE A 194 -29.15 -1.38 -16.07
C ILE A 194 -28.21 -0.58 -15.16
N SER A 195 -28.23 -0.86 -13.85
CA SER A 195 -27.27 -0.27 -12.91
C SER A 195 -25.94 -1.02 -12.96
N GLY A 196 -25.14 -0.77 -14.00
CA GLY A 196 -23.79 -1.32 -14.13
C GLY A 196 -22.72 -0.38 -13.55
N PHE A 197 -21.66 -0.93 -12.97
CA PHE A 197 -20.44 -0.19 -12.69
C PHE A 197 -19.63 -0.03 -13.98
N SER A 198 -18.88 1.08 -14.11
CA SER A 198 -17.86 1.25 -15.16
C SER A 198 -16.45 1.36 -14.57
N ILE A 199 -15.48 0.70 -15.22
CA ILE A 199 -14.07 0.65 -14.79
C ILE A 199 -13.10 0.73 -15.98
N ASP A 200 -11.87 1.19 -15.73
CA ASP A 200 -10.76 1.01 -16.66
C ASP A 200 -10.31 -0.46 -16.66
N PRO A 201 -10.37 -1.19 -17.78
CA PRO A 201 -9.95 -2.59 -17.85
C PRO A 201 -8.45 -2.81 -17.65
N LYS A 202 -7.64 -1.75 -17.71
CA LYS A 202 -6.20 -1.80 -17.42
C LYS A 202 -5.88 -1.63 -15.95
N ASP A 203 -6.90 -1.45 -15.12
CA ASP A 203 -6.77 -1.18 -13.70
C ASP A 203 -7.34 -2.35 -12.87
N PRO A 204 -6.49 -3.27 -12.38
CA PRO A 204 -6.92 -4.41 -11.59
C PRO A 204 -7.48 -4.01 -10.22
N TYR A 205 -7.15 -2.81 -9.72
CA TYR A 205 -7.72 -2.28 -8.49
C TYR A 205 -9.16 -1.79 -8.70
N ALA A 206 -9.45 -1.16 -9.84
CA ALA A 206 -10.81 -0.74 -10.18
C ALA A 206 -11.76 -1.95 -10.23
N PHE A 207 -11.31 -3.08 -10.77
CA PHE A 207 -12.06 -4.34 -10.71
C PHE A 207 -12.31 -4.81 -9.28
N ALA A 208 -11.27 -4.82 -8.43
CA ALA A 208 -11.43 -5.20 -7.02
C ALA A 208 -12.46 -4.31 -6.30
N ALA A 209 -12.36 -3.00 -6.52
CA ALA A 209 -13.26 -2.02 -5.93
C ALA A 209 -14.70 -2.25 -6.39
N ALA A 210 -14.91 -2.59 -7.67
CA ALA A 210 -16.22 -2.93 -8.21
C ALA A 210 -16.80 -4.22 -7.63
N VAL A 211 -15.97 -5.27 -7.47
CA VAL A 211 -16.40 -6.52 -6.82
C VAL A 211 -16.80 -6.27 -5.36
N TYR A 212 -16.01 -5.51 -4.60
CA TYR A 212 -16.36 -5.14 -3.24
C TYR A 212 -17.61 -4.27 -3.17
N ALA A 213 -17.76 -3.31 -4.07
CA ALA A 213 -18.94 -2.44 -4.17
C ALA A 213 -20.23 -3.21 -4.50
N ALA A 214 -20.10 -4.34 -5.19
CA ALA A 214 -21.20 -5.25 -5.48
C ALA A 214 -21.45 -6.30 -4.38
N GLY A 215 -20.63 -6.32 -3.32
CA GLY A 215 -20.75 -7.24 -2.18
C GLY A 215 -19.99 -8.55 -2.31
N GLY A 216 -19.16 -8.68 -3.34
CA GLY A 216 -18.25 -9.81 -3.50
C GLY A 216 -16.94 -9.62 -2.73
N ASN A 217 -16.07 -10.62 -2.84
CA ASN A 217 -14.70 -10.55 -2.35
C ASN A 217 -13.72 -10.93 -3.47
N PRO A 218 -12.97 -9.97 -4.06
CA PRO A 218 -12.02 -10.24 -5.13
C PRO A 218 -10.79 -11.04 -4.68
N GLU A 219 -10.52 -11.12 -3.37
CA GLU A 219 -9.41 -11.93 -2.83
C GLU A 219 -9.76 -13.41 -2.72
N MET A 220 -11.04 -13.77 -2.74
CA MET A 220 -11.49 -15.15 -2.57
C MET A 220 -12.63 -15.45 -3.56
N PRO A 221 -12.39 -15.31 -4.88
CA PRO A 221 -13.45 -15.50 -5.85
C PRO A 221 -13.97 -16.94 -5.82
N GLY A 222 -15.29 -17.09 -5.75
CA GLY A 222 -15.97 -18.40 -5.81
C GLY A 222 -15.99 -19.20 -4.51
N GLN A 223 -15.49 -18.67 -3.38
CA GLN A 223 -15.66 -19.32 -2.07
C GLN A 223 -17.04 -19.01 -1.46
N GLU A 224 -17.60 -19.90 -0.64
CA GLU A 224 -18.93 -19.71 -0.02
C GLU A 224 -19.04 -18.40 0.79
N GLU A 225 -17.93 -17.93 1.37
CA GLU A 225 -17.87 -16.63 2.09
C GLU A 225 -17.94 -15.41 1.15
N SER A 226 -17.71 -15.60 -0.15
CA SER A 226 -17.90 -14.61 -1.24
C SER A 226 -19.26 -14.73 -1.95
N ALA A 227 -20.10 -15.70 -1.55
CA ALA A 227 -21.33 -16.08 -2.27
C ALA A 227 -22.47 -15.06 -2.23
N ALA A 228 -22.26 -13.88 -1.64
CA ALA A 228 -23.21 -12.78 -1.73
C ALA A 228 -23.32 -12.22 -3.16
N LEU A 229 -22.27 -12.38 -3.98
CA LEU A 229 -22.24 -11.91 -5.36
C LEU A 229 -22.15 -13.07 -6.35
N ASP A 230 -23.12 -13.16 -7.28
CA ASP A 230 -22.94 -13.94 -8.51
C ASP A 230 -21.95 -13.20 -9.42
N LEU A 231 -20.67 -13.60 -9.36
CA LEU A 231 -19.60 -13.01 -10.16
C LEU A 231 -19.85 -13.11 -11.66
N GLN A 232 -20.58 -14.14 -12.14
CA GLN A 232 -20.89 -14.31 -13.56
C GLN A 232 -21.92 -13.29 -14.02
N GLN A 233 -22.99 -13.13 -13.23
CA GLN A 233 -23.99 -12.10 -13.50
C GLN A 233 -23.38 -10.70 -13.41
N PHE A 234 -22.58 -10.43 -12.37
CA PHE A 234 -21.89 -9.16 -12.18
C PHE A 234 -20.97 -8.81 -13.34
N TYR A 235 -20.10 -9.74 -13.75
CA TYR A 235 -19.14 -9.49 -14.83
C TYR A 235 -19.85 -9.19 -16.16
N THR A 236 -21.01 -9.79 -16.40
CA THR A 236 -21.83 -9.50 -17.59
C THR A 236 -22.43 -8.08 -17.57
N GLN A 237 -22.61 -7.50 -16.39
CA GLN A 237 -23.17 -6.15 -16.19
C GLN A 237 -22.09 -5.06 -16.05
N LEU A 238 -20.82 -5.46 -15.87
CA LEU A 238 -19.68 -4.57 -15.74
C LEU A 238 -19.34 -3.93 -17.09
N GLN A 239 -19.24 -2.59 -17.12
CA GLN A 239 -18.87 -1.85 -18.31
C GLN A 239 -17.38 -1.52 -18.31
N LEU A 240 -16.66 -1.94 -19.35
CA LEU A 240 -15.24 -1.63 -19.52
C LEU A 240 -15.08 -0.35 -20.36
N GLU A 241 -14.29 0.60 -19.88
CA GLU A 241 -14.16 1.93 -20.50
C GLU A 241 -13.44 1.95 -21.87
N ASP A 242 -12.74 0.88 -22.23
CA ASP A 242 -12.10 0.76 -23.54
C ASP A 242 -13.06 0.29 -24.65
N ASP A 243 -14.28 -0.12 -24.29
CA ASP A 243 -15.32 -0.54 -25.21
C ASP A 243 -15.68 0.61 -26.15
N GLU A 244 -15.64 0.38 -27.47
CA GLU A 244 -16.10 1.35 -28.46
C GLU A 244 -17.52 1.83 -28.16
N ALA A 245 -18.37 0.96 -27.60
CA ALA A 245 -19.71 1.33 -27.17
C ALA A 245 -19.68 2.33 -26.01
N TYR A 246 -18.77 2.18 -25.04
CA TYR A 246 -18.60 3.15 -23.95
C TYR A 246 -18.15 4.52 -24.48
N ARG A 247 -17.16 4.55 -25.39
CA ARG A 247 -16.69 5.81 -26.00
C ARG A 247 -17.77 6.49 -26.84
N ARG A 248 -18.61 5.73 -27.54
CA ARG A 248 -19.78 6.26 -28.26
C ARG A 248 -20.83 6.82 -27.30
N ARG A 249 -21.12 6.13 -26.19
CA ARG A 249 -22.04 6.60 -25.14
C ARG A 249 -21.55 7.88 -24.45
N MET A 250 -20.26 7.98 -24.14
CA MET A 250 -19.69 9.17 -23.49
C MET A 250 -19.77 10.43 -24.37
N ASN A 251 -19.71 10.25 -25.69
CA ASN A 251 -19.80 11.32 -26.68
C ASN A 251 -21.23 11.58 -27.19
N ALA A 252 -22.23 10.80 -26.78
CA ALA A 252 -23.62 11.01 -27.15
C ALA A 252 -24.20 12.22 -26.40
N GLU A 253 -25.04 13.01 -27.08
CA GLU A 253 -25.76 14.13 -26.46
C GLU A 253 -26.77 13.64 -25.41
N ASP A 254 -27.30 12.43 -25.61
CA ASP A 254 -28.16 11.76 -24.63
C ASP A 254 -27.33 10.74 -23.83
N ARG A 255 -27.15 11.03 -22.54
CA ARG A 255 -26.33 10.25 -21.61
C ARG A 255 -27.20 9.31 -20.75
N SER A 256 -28.42 9.00 -21.17
CA SER A 256 -29.38 8.14 -20.45
C SER A 256 -28.88 6.70 -20.28
N ASP A 257 -28.05 6.21 -21.20
CA ASP A 257 -27.65 4.80 -21.29
C ASP A 257 -26.26 4.52 -20.67
N MET A 258 -25.71 5.47 -19.90
CA MET A 258 -24.42 5.31 -19.24
C MET A 258 -24.55 4.46 -17.97
N ALA A 259 -23.47 3.75 -17.60
CA ALA A 259 -23.32 3.24 -16.23
C ALA A 259 -23.65 4.35 -15.23
N SER A 260 -24.55 4.07 -14.28
CA SER A 260 -24.96 5.01 -13.24
C SER A 260 -23.79 5.39 -12.33
N THR A 261 -22.77 4.51 -12.25
CA THR A 261 -21.64 4.65 -11.34
C THR A 261 -20.33 4.25 -12.00
N ARG A 262 -19.33 5.14 -11.94
CA ARG A 262 -17.94 4.88 -12.33
C ARG A 262 -17.10 4.61 -11.10
N ILE A 263 -16.22 3.62 -11.17
CA ILE A 263 -15.23 3.34 -10.13
C ILE A 263 -13.85 3.66 -10.67
N SER A 264 -13.09 4.50 -9.94
CA SER A 264 -11.75 4.90 -10.32
C SER A 264 -10.94 5.34 -9.10
N SER A 265 -9.62 5.40 -9.24
CA SER A 265 -8.76 5.99 -8.23
C SER A 265 -9.03 7.50 -8.10
N SER A 266 -8.94 8.02 -6.88
CA SER A 266 -9.18 9.45 -6.62
C SER A 266 -8.25 10.39 -7.40
N SER A 267 -7.01 9.98 -7.64
CA SER A 267 -6.03 10.76 -8.39
C SER A 267 -6.29 10.79 -9.90
N SER A 268 -6.93 9.76 -10.46
CA SER A 268 -7.29 9.69 -11.88
C SER A 268 -8.46 10.60 -12.25
N LEU A 269 -9.25 11.01 -11.24
CA LEU A 269 -10.35 11.93 -11.45
C LEU A 269 -9.81 13.32 -11.71
N ASN A 270 -9.95 13.78 -12.95
CA ASN A 270 -9.65 15.14 -13.30
C ASN A 270 -10.54 16.07 -12.44
N ARG A 271 -9.97 17.12 -11.83
CA ARG A 271 -10.70 18.06 -10.94
C ARG A 271 -11.81 18.86 -11.64
N ASP A 272 -12.04 18.59 -12.92
CA ASP A 272 -12.98 19.26 -13.82
C ASP A 272 -14.27 18.44 -14.03
N TRP A 273 -14.70 17.60 -13.08
CA TRP A 273 -15.99 16.92 -13.20
C TRP A 273 -17.13 17.94 -13.31
N PRO A 274 -18.08 17.76 -14.25
CA PRO A 274 -19.20 18.67 -14.40
C PRO A 274 -20.01 18.80 -13.10
N GLU A 275 -20.66 19.94 -12.89
CA GLU A 275 -21.61 20.10 -11.79
C GLU A 275 -22.71 19.00 -11.84
N GLY A 276 -23.04 18.43 -10.69
CA GLY A 276 -24.08 17.40 -10.56
C GLY A 276 -23.59 15.97 -10.44
N TYR A 277 -22.29 15.74 -10.23
CA TYR A 277 -21.74 14.44 -9.83
C TYR A 277 -21.44 14.40 -8.32
N GLU A 278 -21.69 13.26 -7.70
CA GLU A 278 -21.39 12.94 -6.32
C GLU A 278 -20.24 11.92 -6.28
N ILE A 279 -19.32 12.13 -5.34
CA ILE A 279 -18.17 11.28 -5.09
C ILE A 279 -18.36 10.63 -3.72
N THR A 280 -18.35 9.30 -3.68
CA THR A 280 -18.51 8.52 -2.44
C THR A 280 -17.46 7.41 -2.37
N LEU A 281 -17.20 6.92 -1.16
CA LEU A 281 -16.58 5.61 -1.01
C LEU A 281 -17.66 4.54 -1.23
N PRO A 282 -17.33 3.38 -1.83
CA PRO A 282 -18.25 2.25 -1.87
C PRO A 282 -18.80 1.91 -0.47
N ASP A 283 -20.11 1.67 -0.36
CA ASP A 283 -20.83 1.61 0.93
C ASP A 283 -20.34 0.42 1.80
N PRO A 284 -19.89 0.67 3.05
CA PRO A 284 -19.37 -0.33 3.99
C PRO A 284 -20.42 -1.22 4.67
N LYS A 285 -21.73 -1.06 4.40
CA LYS A 285 -22.77 -1.86 5.08
C LYS A 285 -22.67 -3.36 4.80
N MET A 286 -21.81 -3.76 3.86
CA MET A 286 -21.49 -5.15 3.59
C MET A 286 -20.35 -5.60 4.51
N SER A 287 -20.61 -6.63 5.32
CA SER A 287 -19.72 -7.11 6.41
C SER A 287 -18.33 -7.58 5.95
N SER A 288 -18.11 -7.71 4.65
CA SER A 288 -16.85 -8.13 4.01
C SER A 288 -16.13 -7.00 3.28
N TYR A 289 -16.67 -5.77 3.28
CA TYR A 289 -16.08 -4.65 2.54
C TYR A 289 -14.71 -4.29 3.10
N LYS A 290 -13.69 -4.31 2.23
CA LYS A 290 -12.37 -3.71 2.49
C LYS A 290 -12.17 -2.56 1.52
N PRO A 291 -11.76 -1.37 1.99
CA PRO A 291 -11.46 -0.28 1.08
C PRO A 291 -10.29 -0.67 0.18
N VAL A 292 -10.47 -0.48 -1.13
CA VAL A 292 -9.41 -0.69 -2.11
C VAL A 292 -8.62 0.61 -2.23
N ILE A 293 -7.34 0.53 -1.88
CA ILE A 293 -6.47 1.70 -1.79
C ILE A 293 -5.15 1.38 -2.48
N HIS A 294 -4.81 2.16 -3.49
CA HIS A 294 -3.48 2.10 -4.06
C HIS A 294 -2.55 2.96 -3.19
N THR A 295 -1.60 2.32 -2.50
CA THR A 295 -0.64 3.00 -1.61
C THR A 295 0.75 2.88 -2.20
N ARG A 296 1.57 3.92 -2.08
CA ARG A 296 2.99 3.86 -2.44
C ARG A 296 3.84 3.88 -1.17
N SER A 297 4.84 3.01 -1.11
CA SER A 297 5.76 2.91 0.03
C SER A 297 7.21 2.95 -0.42
N PHE A 298 8.03 3.63 0.37
CA PHE A 298 9.48 3.49 0.30
C PHE A 298 9.93 2.21 1.00
N ALA A 299 10.88 1.51 0.42
CA ALA A 299 11.53 0.36 1.06
C ALA A 299 13.04 0.41 0.87
N LEU A 300 13.76 -0.04 1.89
CA LEU A 300 15.20 -0.24 1.85
C LEU A 300 15.51 -1.54 1.13
N THR A 301 16.45 -1.53 0.20
CA THR A 301 16.91 -2.76 -0.46
C THR A 301 18.12 -3.33 0.28
N GLY A 302 18.38 -4.62 0.11
CA GLY A 302 19.47 -5.36 0.77
C GLY A 302 20.90 -4.89 0.47
N ASN A 303 21.12 -3.77 -0.23
CA ASN A 303 22.35 -3.60 -1.00
C ASN A 303 23.53 -2.91 -0.27
N ARG A 304 23.37 -2.14 0.82
CA ARG A 304 24.51 -1.38 1.41
C ARG A 304 24.42 -1.07 2.91
N GLU A 305 25.59 -0.80 3.50
CA GLU A 305 25.81 -0.20 4.85
C GLU A 305 25.21 1.22 5.03
N GLN A 306 24.44 1.72 4.07
CA GLN A 306 23.97 3.12 3.99
C GLN A 306 22.51 3.32 4.44
N SER A 307 21.98 2.39 5.24
CA SER A 307 20.61 2.42 5.74
C SER A 307 20.27 3.74 6.47
N LEU A 308 21.21 4.35 7.19
CA LEU A 308 20.95 5.60 7.93
C LEU A 308 20.68 6.80 7.01
N LEU A 309 21.43 6.98 5.92
CA LEU A 309 21.16 8.07 4.96
C LEU A 309 19.86 7.82 4.21
N ALA A 310 19.64 6.59 3.77
CA ALA A 310 18.41 6.18 3.10
C ALA A 310 17.17 6.42 3.99
N LEU A 311 17.23 6.03 5.26
CA LEU A 311 16.14 6.26 6.22
C LEU A 311 15.93 7.75 6.53
N SER A 312 17.01 8.52 6.63
CA SER A 312 16.91 9.98 6.78
C SER A 312 16.24 10.62 5.56
N TRP A 313 16.56 10.14 4.36
CA TRP A 313 15.94 10.61 3.12
C TRP A 313 14.46 10.23 3.05
N ILE A 314 14.11 8.98 3.35
CA ILE A 314 12.71 8.51 3.43
C ILE A 314 11.90 9.36 4.41
N SER A 315 12.46 9.64 5.60
CA SER A 315 11.82 10.48 6.62
C SER A 315 11.55 11.90 6.11
N ASP A 316 12.52 12.52 5.43
CA ASP A 316 12.37 13.88 4.90
C ASP A 316 11.38 13.92 3.71
N MET A 317 11.38 12.91 2.83
CA MET A 317 10.45 12.83 1.70
C MET A 317 9.01 12.58 2.15
N THR A 318 8.80 11.67 3.11
CA THR A 318 7.46 11.42 3.69
C THR A 318 6.94 12.62 4.47
N ALA A 319 7.82 13.39 5.12
CA ALA A 319 7.45 14.66 5.73
C ALA A 319 7.12 15.73 4.66
N GLY A 320 7.89 15.80 3.58
CA GLY A 320 7.66 16.73 2.47
C GLY A 320 6.35 16.49 1.74
N ALA A 321 5.90 15.23 1.63
CA ALA A 321 4.61 14.88 1.04
C ALA A 321 3.40 15.39 1.84
N ARG A 322 3.60 15.86 3.09
CA ARG A 322 2.54 16.51 3.87
C ARG A 322 2.22 17.93 3.40
N ASP A 323 3.05 18.51 2.53
CA ASP A 323 2.74 19.79 1.89
C ASP A 323 1.44 19.66 1.06
N PRO A 324 0.44 20.53 1.23
CA PRO A 324 -0.77 20.55 0.39
C PRO A 324 -0.47 20.60 -1.11
N LEU A 325 0.71 21.09 -1.51
CA LEU A 325 1.19 21.05 -2.88
C LEU A 325 1.30 19.61 -3.42
N TRP A 326 1.68 18.63 -2.58
CA TRP A 326 1.78 17.23 -2.98
C TRP A 326 0.43 16.70 -3.46
N THR A 327 -0.62 16.84 -2.63
CA THR A 327 -1.99 16.45 -3.01
C THR A 327 -2.47 17.24 -4.23
N ASN A 328 -2.13 18.53 -4.30
CA ASN A 328 -2.49 19.37 -5.44
C ASN A 328 -1.85 18.94 -6.76
N ILE A 329 -0.64 18.39 -6.73
CA ILE A 329 0.08 17.95 -7.92
C ILE A 329 -0.28 16.51 -8.29
N THR A 330 -0.35 15.63 -7.29
CA THR A 330 -0.48 14.18 -7.49
C THR A 330 -1.93 13.71 -7.50
N GLY A 331 -2.83 14.45 -6.84
CA GLY A 331 -4.18 13.97 -6.54
C GLY A 331 -4.22 12.87 -5.46
N ARG A 332 -3.07 12.55 -4.84
CA ARG A 332 -2.91 11.50 -3.83
C ARG A 332 -2.73 12.12 -2.45
N TYR A 333 -3.13 11.39 -1.42
CA TYR A 333 -3.19 11.92 -0.06
C TYR A 333 -2.01 11.40 0.77
N PRO A 334 -1.28 12.27 1.49
CA PRO A 334 -0.22 11.80 2.38
C PRO A 334 -0.79 10.88 3.46
N VAL A 335 -0.13 9.74 3.71
CA VAL A 335 -0.62 8.74 4.69
C VAL A 335 -0.58 9.28 6.12
N MET A 336 0.37 10.17 6.40
CA MET A 336 0.51 10.78 7.71
C MET A 336 -0.18 12.14 7.73
N SER A 337 -1.46 12.15 8.08
CA SER A 337 -2.15 13.36 8.48
C SER A 337 -1.54 13.87 9.78
N GLY A 338 -0.75 14.94 9.69
CA GLY A 338 -0.46 15.74 10.87
C GLY A 338 -1.80 16.19 11.43
N THR A 339 -2.02 15.99 12.72
CA THR A 339 -3.24 16.35 13.45
C THR A 339 -3.47 17.87 13.53
N ASP A 340 -2.84 18.65 12.64
CA ASP A 340 -2.89 20.10 12.51
C ASP A 340 -2.93 20.48 11.01
N LEU A 341 -4.02 20.14 10.32
CA LEU A 341 -4.44 20.97 9.20
C LEU A 341 -4.89 22.31 9.78
N ASN A 342 -3.93 23.25 9.83
CA ASN A 342 -4.07 24.63 10.30
C ASN A 342 -5.44 25.23 9.94
N LYS A 343 -6.19 25.61 10.98
CA LYS A 343 -7.44 26.38 10.89
C LYS A 343 -7.26 27.83 10.41
N ASP A 344 -6.04 28.26 10.10
CA ASP A 344 -5.71 29.68 9.90
C ASP A 344 -5.18 30.05 8.49
N SER A 345 -5.21 29.14 7.51
CA SER A 345 -4.83 29.50 6.13
C SER A 345 -6.05 29.86 5.29
N ALA A 346 -6.22 31.16 5.01
CA ALA A 346 -7.17 31.71 4.03
C ALA A 346 -6.78 31.40 2.56
N ILE A 347 -6.29 30.19 2.32
CA ILE A 347 -6.01 29.62 1.00
C ILE A 347 -7.15 28.65 0.75
N ILE A 348 -7.78 28.76 -0.42
CA ILE A 348 -8.90 27.95 -0.92
C ILE A 348 -8.88 26.57 -0.26
N GLN A 349 -9.77 26.37 0.72
CA GLN A 349 -10.08 25.05 1.23
C GLN A 349 -10.55 24.26 0.02
N LEU A 350 -9.68 23.42 -0.54
CA LEU A 350 -10.13 22.31 -1.34
C LEU A 350 -11.16 21.62 -0.45
N ALA A 351 -12.40 21.58 -0.89
CA ALA A 351 -13.42 20.82 -0.19
C ALA A 351 -12.83 19.43 -0.04
N GLU A 352 -12.42 19.05 1.18
CA GLU A 352 -12.05 17.67 1.42
C GLU A 352 -13.26 16.89 0.97
N PRO A 353 -13.14 16.05 -0.08
CA PRO A 353 -14.24 15.19 -0.44
C PRO A 353 -14.57 14.43 0.84
N SER A 354 -15.82 14.44 1.26
CA SER A 354 -16.30 13.73 2.46
C SER A 354 -15.79 12.29 2.55
N ALA A 355 -15.44 11.70 1.40
CA ALA A 355 -14.71 10.44 1.23
C ALA A 355 -13.41 10.32 2.05
N LEU A 356 -12.59 11.35 2.25
CA LEU A 356 -11.31 11.23 2.98
C LEU A 356 -11.48 11.17 4.49
N ALA A 357 -12.36 12.03 5.03
CA ALA A 357 -12.72 11.97 6.44
C ALA A 357 -13.30 10.59 6.81
N GLN A 358 -14.03 9.98 5.86
CA GLN A 358 -14.51 8.61 5.99
C GLN A 358 -13.39 7.57 5.84
N LEU A 359 -12.43 7.77 4.93
CA LEU A 359 -11.30 6.86 4.70
C LEU A 359 -10.44 6.65 5.94
N GLU A 360 -10.08 7.73 6.65
CA GLU A 360 -9.30 7.61 7.89
C GLU A 360 -10.05 6.80 8.94
N GLN A 361 -11.36 7.05 9.10
CA GLN A 361 -12.21 6.28 10.00
C GLN A 361 -12.28 4.79 9.60
N TYR A 362 -12.35 4.48 8.30
CA TYR A 362 -12.33 3.09 7.83
C TYR A 362 -10.99 2.42 8.09
N LEU A 363 -9.87 3.09 7.81
CA LEU A 363 -8.54 2.53 8.03
C LEU A 363 -8.21 2.29 9.51
N VAL A 364 -8.94 2.92 10.43
CA VAL A 364 -8.88 2.60 11.87
C VAL A 364 -9.66 1.32 12.20
N GLN A 365 -10.75 1.05 11.48
CA GLN A 365 -11.68 -0.04 11.79
C GLN A 365 -11.47 -1.31 10.96
N SER A 366 -10.83 -1.21 9.80
CA SER A 366 -10.70 -2.29 8.83
C SER A 366 -9.41 -2.17 8.03
N SER A 367 -8.84 -3.31 7.67
CA SER A 367 -7.70 -3.37 6.76
C SER A 367 -8.13 -3.05 5.33
N ALA A 368 -7.25 -2.37 4.60
CA ALA A 368 -7.38 -2.24 3.16
C ALA A 368 -7.33 -3.63 2.50
N ALA A 369 -7.90 -3.72 1.30
CA ALA A 369 -7.78 -4.93 0.49
C ALA A 369 -6.30 -5.23 0.21
N GLU A 370 -5.90 -6.50 0.32
CA GLU A 370 -4.54 -7.00 0.05
C GLU A 370 -4.36 -7.51 -1.37
N LEU A 371 -5.46 -7.81 -2.08
CA LEU A 371 -5.47 -8.14 -3.51
C LEU A 371 -4.47 -9.25 -3.89
N ASN A 372 -4.45 -10.35 -3.12
CA ASN A 372 -3.39 -11.35 -3.21
C ASN A 372 -3.90 -12.79 -3.33
N PHE A 373 -5.19 -12.96 -3.63
CA PHE A 373 -5.87 -14.26 -3.62
C PHE A 373 -5.67 -15.07 -2.32
N GLY A 374 -5.53 -14.38 -1.18
CA GLY A 374 -5.26 -15.00 0.13
C GLY A 374 -3.83 -15.55 0.29
N ARG A 375 -2.91 -15.26 -0.64
CA ARG A 375 -1.51 -15.71 -0.60
C ARG A 375 -0.58 -14.54 -0.30
N ALA A 376 0.40 -14.75 0.58
CA ALA A 376 1.27 -13.68 1.06
C ALA A 376 2.09 -12.96 -0.04
N ASP A 377 2.37 -13.65 -1.15
CA ASP A 377 3.09 -13.15 -2.32
C ASP A 377 2.22 -13.03 -3.59
N GLY A 378 0.90 -13.23 -3.45
CA GLY A 378 -0.03 -13.43 -4.56
C GLY A 378 -0.45 -12.17 -5.32
N PHE A 379 0.06 -10.99 -4.98
CA PHE A 379 -0.31 -9.74 -5.65
C PHE A 379 0.05 -9.77 -7.15
N ALA A 380 1.22 -10.32 -7.49
CA ALA A 380 1.65 -10.46 -8.89
C ALA A 380 0.66 -11.28 -9.72
N ASP A 381 0.19 -12.39 -9.14
CA ASP A 381 -0.78 -13.28 -9.76
C ASP A 381 -2.15 -12.61 -9.85
N TYR A 382 -2.58 -11.91 -8.80
CA TYR A 382 -3.81 -11.13 -8.79
C TYR A 382 -3.86 -10.13 -9.96
N THR A 383 -2.84 -9.28 -10.08
CA THR A 383 -2.77 -8.30 -11.17
C THR A 383 -2.78 -8.99 -12.53
N LYS A 384 -1.94 -10.01 -12.72
CA LYS A 384 -1.82 -10.73 -14.00
C LYS A 384 -3.14 -11.40 -14.40
N ILE A 385 -3.72 -12.20 -13.51
CA ILE A 385 -4.94 -12.99 -13.78
C ILE A 385 -6.14 -12.06 -13.97
N THR A 386 -6.23 -10.98 -13.19
CA THR A 386 -7.29 -9.97 -13.36
C THR A 386 -7.18 -9.26 -14.70
N LEU A 387 -5.98 -8.85 -15.12
CA LEU A 387 -5.79 -8.23 -16.43
C LEU A 387 -6.13 -9.19 -17.59
N LEU A 388 -5.76 -10.48 -17.48
CA LEU A 388 -6.16 -11.48 -18.46
C LEU A 388 -7.68 -11.60 -18.56
N LEU A 389 -8.40 -11.56 -17.43
CA LEU A 389 -9.86 -11.58 -17.42
C LEU A 389 -10.44 -10.31 -18.06
N LEU A 390 -9.96 -9.13 -17.66
CA LEU A 390 -10.49 -7.85 -18.16
C LEU A 390 -10.23 -7.63 -19.66
N ASN A 391 -9.11 -8.16 -20.17
CA ASN A 391 -8.79 -8.15 -21.60
C ASN A 391 -9.54 -9.23 -22.41
N GLY A 392 -10.32 -10.11 -21.75
CA GLY A 392 -11.00 -11.23 -22.39
C GLY A 392 -10.07 -12.36 -22.87
N GLU A 393 -8.84 -12.43 -22.35
CA GLU A 393 -7.87 -13.48 -22.67
C GLU A 393 -8.17 -14.79 -21.94
N ILE A 394 -8.88 -14.73 -20.81
CA ILE A 394 -9.39 -15.89 -20.08
C ILE A 394 -10.87 -15.71 -19.75
N SER A 395 -11.58 -16.82 -19.60
CA SER A 395 -12.96 -16.85 -19.11
C SER A 395 -13.04 -16.63 -17.61
N LEU A 396 -14.23 -16.25 -17.09
CA LEU A 396 -14.46 -16.15 -15.65
C LEU A 396 -14.27 -17.49 -14.91
N GLN A 397 -14.55 -18.62 -15.58
CA GLN A 397 -14.31 -19.94 -15.00
C GLN A 397 -12.81 -20.20 -14.82
N GLU A 398 -11.99 -19.84 -15.82
CA GLU A 398 -10.53 -19.92 -15.74
C GLU A 398 -9.97 -18.93 -14.71
N PHE A 399 -10.50 -17.71 -14.62
CA PHE A 399 -10.15 -16.75 -13.58
C PHE A 399 -10.35 -17.35 -12.17
N THR A 400 -11.55 -17.88 -11.89
CA THR A 400 -11.85 -18.48 -10.59
C THR A 400 -10.98 -19.71 -10.32
N ALA A 401 -10.72 -20.54 -11.34
CA ALA A 401 -9.83 -21.69 -11.19
C ALA A 401 -8.39 -21.28 -10.87
N LEU A 402 -7.83 -20.29 -11.58
CA LEU A 402 -6.46 -19.79 -11.36
C LEU A 402 -6.32 -19.04 -10.03
N ALA A 403 -7.37 -18.34 -9.59
CA ALA A 403 -7.40 -17.65 -8.31
C ALA A 403 -7.52 -18.61 -7.11
N THR A 404 -8.13 -19.79 -7.31
CA THR A 404 -8.32 -20.81 -6.28
C THR A 404 -7.31 -21.96 -6.33
N ASP A 405 -6.48 -22.02 -7.37
CA ASP A 405 -5.46 -23.07 -7.52
C ASP A 405 -4.51 -23.09 -6.32
N GLU A 406 -4.70 -24.10 -5.47
CA GLU A 406 -3.95 -24.32 -4.23
C GLU A 406 -2.56 -24.94 -4.46
N SER A 407 -2.08 -25.06 -5.70
CA SER A 407 -0.75 -25.61 -5.99
C SER A 407 0.41 -24.87 -5.28
N GLY A 408 0.18 -23.64 -4.79
CA GLY A 408 1.10 -22.92 -3.89
C GLY A 408 0.93 -23.17 -2.38
N LYS A 409 -0.21 -23.73 -1.91
CA LYS A 409 -0.43 -24.01 -0.47
C LYS A 409 0.36 -25.22 0.04
N GLN A 410 0.81 -26.12 -0.85
CA GLN A 410 1.50 -27.34 -0.45
C GLN A 410 3.03 -27.19 -0.30
N GLU A 411 3.65 -26.16 -0.87
CA GLU A 411 5.11 -25.96 -0.72
C GLU A 411 5.49 -25.31 0.62
N GLU A 412 4.60 -24.50 1.21
CA GLU A 412 4.84 -23.85 2.51
C GLU A 412 4.66 -24.82 3.70
N ALA A 413 3.88 -25.90 3.52
CA ALA A 413 3.76 -26.98 4.51
C ALA A 413 4.93 -27.99 4.46
N ALA A 414 5.72 -28.00 3.38
CA ALA A 414 6.84 -28.92 3.20
C ALA A 414 8.22 -28.30 3.51
N ALA A 415 8.30 -27.00 3.75
CA ALA A 415 9.55 -26.26 3.98
C ALA A 415 9.75 -25.76 5.43
N ALA A 416 8.93 -26.20 6.39
CA ALA A 416 9.20 -25.98 7.81
C ALA A 416 10.00 -27.18 8.37
N PRO A 417 11.29 -27.00 8.76
CA PRO A 417 12.10 -28.05 9.36
C PRO A 417 11.65 -28.48 10.76
#